data_AF-A0A2D6X7P6-F1
#
_entry.id   AF-A0A2D6X7P6-F1
#
_cell.length_a   1.000
_cell.length_b   1.000
_cell.length_c   1.000
_cell.angle_alpha   90.00
_cell.angle_beta   90.00
_cell.angle_gamma   90.00
#
_symmetry.space_group_name_H-M   'P 1'
#
loop_
_entity.id
_entity.type
_entity.pdbx_description
1 polymer ?
#
loop_
_entity_poly.entity_id
_entity_poly.type
_entity_poly.pdbx_seq_one_letter_code
_entity_poly.pdbx_strand_id
1 'polypeptide(L)'
;TNVFESWFGTEFATIQRDIVSIVTVLDSECEYTQYSSNIGYKYIELAKHYGKDGIDICSDWELWLSNSTFLIGPIDYIKLSYTPIEDSIKVYIDRFENDQWEYEEQINTVKLFQTPPEGSLVEAIYVKALEEE
;
A
#
# COMPACT_ATOMS: atom_id res chain seq x y z
N THR A 1 -11.01 -17.42 -8.45
CA THR A 1 -10.36 -16.10 -8.44
C THR A 1 -10.95 -15.28 -9.56
N ASN A 2 -11.43 -14.07 -9.29
CA ASN A 2 -12.13 -13.23 -10.28
C ASN A 2 -11.16 -12.88 -11.42
N VAL A 3 -11.59 -12.94 -12.69
CA VAL A 3 -10.72 -12.63 -13.86
C VAL A 3 -10.03 -11.27 -13.70
N PHE A 4 -10.71 -10.32 -13.06
CA PHE A 4 -10.18 -8.99 -12.83
C PHE A 4 -9.17 -8.91 -11.69
N GLU A 5 -9.40 -9.64 -10.60
CA GLU A 5 -8.44 -9.79 -9.51
C GLU A 5 -7.15 -10.43 -10.05
N SER A 6 -7.27 -11.48 -10.87
CA SER A 6 -6.13 -12.16 -11.49
C SER A 6 -5.36 -11.27 -12.46
N TRP A 7 -6.07 -10.52 -13.30
CA TRP A 7 -5.45 -9.54 -14.20
C TRP A 7 -4.74 -8.44 -13.41
N PHE A 8 -5.41 -7.83 -12.43
CA PHE A 8 -4.87 -6.75 -11.62
C PHE A 8 -3.62 -7.18 -10.83
N GLY A 9 -3.65 -8.38 -10.25
CA GLY A 9 -2.50 -8.97 -9.57
C GLY A 9 -1.32 -9.27 -10.51
N THR A 10 -1.59 -9.63 -11.77
CA THR A 10 -0.53 -9.95 -12.75
C THR A 10 0.07 -8.67 -13.35
N GLU A 11 -0.77 -7.72 -13.77
CA GLU A 11 -0.36 -6.48 -14.43
C GLU A 11 0.52 -5.63 -13.51
N PHE A 12 0.16 -5.56 -12.23
CA PHE A 12 0.80 -4.70 -11.25
C PHE A 12 1.62 -5.48 -10.22
N ALA A 13 2.07 -6.70 -10.56
CA ALA A 13 2.72 -7.63 -9.64
C ALA A 13 3.93 -7.05 -8.89
N THR A 14 4.66 -6.11 -9.51
CA THR A 14 5.93 -5.55 -9.03
C THR A 14 5.80 -4.33 -8.13
N ILE A 15 4.59 -3.80 -7.95
CA ILE A 15 4.35 -2.63 -7.10
C ILE A 15 3.44 -3.00 -5.93
N GLN A 16 3.57 -2.25 -4.84
CA GLN A 16 2.58 -2.27 -3.78
C GLN A 16 1.26 -1.75 -4.34
N ARG A 17 0.17 -2.49 -4.08
CA ARG A 17 -1.16 -2.18 -4.59
C ARG A 17 -2.08 -1.95 -3.43
N ASP A 18 -2.89 -0.93 -3.58
CA ASP A 18 -4.04 -0.73 -2.75
C ASP A 18 -5.26 -0.43 -3.63
N ILE A 19 -6.45 -0.65 -3.09
CA ILE A 19 -7.70 -0.39 -3.80
C ILE A 19 -8.69 0.38 -2.94
N VAL A 20 -9.43 1.25 -3.60
CA VAL A 20 -10.64 1.89 -3.11
C VAL A 20 -11.73 1.66 -4.14
N SER A 21 -12.85 1.07 -3.72
CA SER A 21 -13.98 0.74 -4.60
C SER A 21 -15.20 1.59 -4.25
N ILE A 22 -15.37 2.73 -4.93
CA ILE A 22 -16.54 3.60 -4.79
C ILE A 22 -17.56 3.20 -5.86
N VAL A 23 -18.62 2.53 -5.46
CA VAL A 23 -19.61 1.91 -6.36
C VAL A 23 -20.99 1.90 -5.72
N THR A 24 -22.03 1.63 -6.48
CA THR A 24 -23.34 1.30 -5.90
C THR A 24 -23.25 -0.06 -5.19
N VAL A 25 -23.64 -0.09 -3.91
CA VAL A 25 -23.70 -1.29 -3.06
C VAL A 25 -25.14 -1.81 -2.91
N LEU A 26 -25.31 -3.01 -2.35
CA LEU A 26 -26.61 -3.66 -2.16
C LEU A 26 -27.61 -2.78 -1.39
N ASP A 27 -27.15 -2.21 -0.27
CA ASP A 27 -27.94 -1.33 0.61
C ASP A 27 -27.58 0.14 0.38
N SER A 28 -27.50 0.54 -0.89
CA SER A 28 -27.05 1.87 -1.29
C SER A 28 -28.14 2.94 -1.13
N GLU A 29 -27.72 4.16 -0.84
CA GLU A 29 -28.51 5.40 -0.81
C GLU A 29 -28.90 5.87 -2.23
N CYS A 30 -28.33 5.27 -3.27
CA CYS A 30 -28.70 5.58 -4.66
C CYS A 30 -30.15 5.20 -4.96
N GLU A 31 -30.80 6.00 -5.82
CA GLU A 31 -32.03 5.56 -6.47
C GLU A 31 -31.74 4.36 -7.42
N TYR A 32 -32.67 3.41 -7.52
CA TYR A 32 -32.62 2.26 -8.44
C TYR A 32 -31.57 1.16 -8.16
N THR A 33 -31.35 0.80 -6.90
CA THR A 33 -30.52 -0.38 -6.48
C THR A 33 -31.19 -1.74 -6.71
N GLN A 34 -32.47 -1.73 -7.09
CA GLN A 34 -33.30 -2.91 -7.30
C GLN A 34 -32.81 -3.87 -8.40
N TYR A 35 -31.93 -3.42 -9.29
CA TYR A 35 -31.32 -4.26 -10.32
C TYR A 35 -29.88 -4.61 -9.95
N SER A 36 -29.59 -5.90 -9.87
CA SER A 36 -28.24 -6.41 -9.58
C SER A 36 -27.18 -5.94 -10.58
N SER A 37 -27.58 -5.57 -11.81
CA SER A 37 -26.69 -4.99 -12.82
C SER A 37 -26.15 -3.60 -12.45
N ASN A 38 -26.82 -2.90 -11.52
CA ASN A 38 -26.40 -1.59 -11.05
C ASN A 38 -25.39 -1.69 -9.90
N ILE A 39 -25.24 -2.88 -9.31
CA ILE A 39 -24.35 -3.11 -8.18
C ILE A 39 -22.93 -3.42 -8.67
N GLY A 40 -21.95 -2.76 -8.08
CA GLY A 40 -20.53 -2.89 -8.44
C GLY A 40 -19.85 -4.17 -7.94
N TYR A 41 -20.52 -5.34 -7.98
CA TYR A 41 -20.06 -6.60 -7.36
C TYR A 41 -18.59 -6.92 -7.62
N LYS A 42 -18.15 -6.77 -8.86
CA LYS A 42 -16.75 -7.02 -9.28
C LYS A 42 -15.73 -6.19 -8.47
N TYR A 43 -16.06 -4.93 -8.18
CA TYR A 43 -15.19 -4.01 -7.44
C TYR A 43 -15.33 -4.22 -5.92
N ILE A 44 -16.54 -4.60 -5.45
CA ILE A 44 -16.78 -4.97 -4.05
C ILE A 44 -15.98 -6.24 -3.69
N GLU A 45 -16.00 -7.26 -4.55
CA GLU A 45 -15.21 -8.47 -4.38
C GLU A 45 -13.70 -8.18 -4.38
N LEU A 46 -13.25 -7.29 -5.26
CA LEU A 46 -11.84 -6.90 -5.29
C LEU A 46 -11.43 -6.14 -4.03
N ALA A 47 -12.25 -5.21 -3.53
CA ALA A 47 -11.98 -4.53 -2.26
C ALA A 47 -11.88 -5.54 -1.10
N LYS A 48 -12.82 -6.51 -1.05
CA LYS A 48 -12.80 -7.57 -0.03
C LYS A 48 -11.55 -8.43 -0.07
N HIS A 49 -11.00 -8.68 -1.27
CA HIS A 49 -9.72 -9.38 -1.39
C HIS A 49 -8.57 -8.62 -0.69
N TYR A 50 -8.62 -7.29 -0.68
CA TYR A 50 -7.66 -6.43 0.03
C TYR A 50 -8.10 -6.13 1.47
N GLY A 51 -9.08 -6.87 2.03
CA GLY A 51 -9.57 -6.68 3.39
C GLY A 51 -10.41 -5.43 3.60
N LYS A 52 -10.95 -4.84 2.52
CA LYS A 52 -11.73 -3.60 2.54
C LYS A 52 -13.16 -3.82 2.08
N ASP A 53 -14.03 -2.87 2.40
CA ASP A 53 -15.39 -2.84 1.89
C ASP A 53 -15.54 -1.91 0.68
N GLY A 54 -16.58 -2.14 -0.12
CA GLY A 54 -17.00 -1.17 -1.13
C GLY A 54 -17.71 0.01 -0.47
N ILE A 55 -17.41 1.22 -0.91
CA ILE A 55 -18.05 2.45 -0.43
C ILE A 55 -19.19 2.78 -1.36
N ASP A 56 -20.34 3.10 -0.77
CA ASP A 56 -21.48 3.52 -1.54
C ASP A 56 -21.22 4.88 -2.21
N ILE A 57 -21.34 4.92 -3.54
CA ILE A 57 -21.14 6.14 -4.33
C ILE A 57 -22.17 7.23 -4.04
N CYS A 58 -23.33 6.87 -3.48
CA CYS A 58 -24.35 7.84 -3.08
C CYS A 58 -24.28 8.25 -1.60
N SER A 59 -23.41 7.61 -0.81
CA SER A 59 -23.15 8.04 0.58
C SER A 59 -22.13 9.18 0.64
N ASP A 60 -21.77 9.65 1.84
CA ASP A 60 -20.67 10.60 2.09
C ASP A 60 -19.26 9.98 1.82
N TRP A 61 -19.05 9.46 0.60
CA TRP A 61 -17.80 8.82 0.20
C TRP A 61 -16.61 9.79 0.24
N GLU A 62 -16.85 11.09 0.05
CA GLU A 62 -15.83 12.14 0.17
C GLU A 62 -15.25 12.22 1.59
N LEU A 63 -16.12 12.19 2.60
CA LEU A 63 -15.72 12.19 4.00
C LEU A 63 -14.94 10.92 4.34
N TRP A 64 -15.43 9.77 3.85
CA TRP A 64 -14.73 8.50 4.02
C TRP A 64 -13.32 8.53 3.41
N LEU A 65 -13.17 9.04 2.19
CA LEU A 65 -11.86 9.21 1.55
C LEU A 65 -10.95 10.13 2.37
N SER A 66 -11.48 11.26 2.87
CA SER A 66 -10.68 12.22 3.64
C SER A 66 -10.16 11.65 4.96
N ASN A 67 -10.93 10.77 5.59
CA ASN A 67 -10.57 10.12 6.85
C ASN A 67 -9.62 8.93 6.68
N SER A 68 -9.40 8.49 5.45
CA SER A 68 -8.75 7.23 5.22
C SER A 68 -7.40 7.37 4.53
N THR A 69 -6.39 6.79 5.14
CA THR A 69 -4.98 6.86 4.76
C THR A 69 -4.64 5.86 3.64
N PHE A 70 -5.36 5.88 2.51
CA PHE A 70 -5.35 4.81 1.49
C PHE A 70 -4.19 4.78 0.49
N LEU A 71 -3.03 5.35 0.80
CA LEU A 71 -1.96 5.42 -0.21
C LEU A 71 -0.67 4.72 0.21
N ILE A 72 -0.64 4.10 1.38
CA ILE A 72 0.57 3.44 1.87
C ILE A 72 0.13 2.22 2.66
N GLY A 73 0.23 1.05 2.04
CA GLY A 73 0.19 -0.18 2.80
C GLY A 73 1.43 -0.29 3.70
N PRO A 74 1.49 -1.29 4.58
CA PRO A 74 2.62 -1.48 5.47
C PRO A 74 3.94 -1.51 4.70
N ILE A 75 4.90 -0.67 5.10
CA ILE A 75 6.27 -0.69 4.61
C ILE A 75 7.11 -1.41 5.65
N ASP A 76 7.55 -2.62 5.36
CA ASP A 76 8.46 -3.41 6.20
C ASP A 76 9.88 -3.49 5.61
N TYR A 77 10.11 -2.92 4.43
CA TYR A 77 11.44 -2.81 3.84
C TYR A 77 11.59 -1.55 2.96
N ILE A 78 12.84 -1.12 2.79
CA ILE A 78 13.23 -0.04 1.88
C ILE A 78 14.38 -0.54 1.01
N LYS A 79 14.17 -0.59 -0.31
CA LYS A 79 15.24 -0.87 -1.26
C LYS A 79 16.08 0.39 -1.48
N LEU A 80 17.39 0.29 -1.30
CA LEU A 80 18.30 1.42 -1.48
C LEU A 80 18.59 1.63 -2.97
N SER A 81 18.71 2.90 -3.36
CA SER A 81 18.98 3.29 -4.75
C SER A 81 20.44 3.07 -5.17
N TYR A 82 21.37 3.09 -4.22
CA TYR A 82 22.79 2.82 -4.44
C TYR A 82 23.31 1.86 -3.36
N THR A 83 24.43 1.19 -3.62
CA THR A 83 25.14 0.41 -2.62
C THR A 83 25.66 1.35 -1.51
N PRO A 84 25.27 1.14 -0.25
CA PRO A 84 25.73 1.94 0.87
C PRO A 84 27.10 1.47 1.38
N ILE A 85 27.78 2.33 2.14
CA ILE A 85 28.71 1.89 3.18
C ILE A 85 27.83 1.45 4.37
N GLU A 86 27.84 0.16 4.73
CA GLU A 86 26.89 -0.42 5.68
C GLU A 86 26.84 0.32 7.03
N ASP A 87 28.00 0.63 7.60
CA ASP A 87 28.13 1.35 8.88
C ASP A 87 27.59 2.79 8.85
N SER A 88 27.26 3.31 7.67
CA SER A 88 26.71 4.66 7.50
C SER A 88 25.18 4.70 7.43
N ILE A 89 24.52 3.53 7.34
CA ILE A 89 23.07 3.46 7.21
C ILE A 89 22.43 3.92 8.52
N LYS A 90 21.51 4.88 8.43
CA LYS A 90 20.61 5.28 9.50
C LYS A 90 19.18 5.26 8.99
N VAL A 91 18.28 4.68 9.79
CA VAL A 91 16.86 4.55 9.46
C VAL A 91 16.05 5.44 10.40
N TYR A 92 15.05 6.13 9.86
CA TYR A 92 14.13 6.95 10.62
C TYR A 92 12.70 6.53 10.33
N ILE A 93 11.87 6.53 11.39
CA ILE A 93 10.42 6.39 11.30
C ILE A 93 9.83 7.67 11.90
N ASP A 94 9.07 8.41 11.10
CA ASP A 94 8.49 9.71 11.49
C ASP A 94 9.50 10.69 12.09
N ARG A 95 10.71 10.71 11.50
CA ARG A 95 11.86 11.54 11.90
C ARG A 95 12.52 11.16 13.22
N PHE A 96 12.12 10.04 13.83
CA PHE A 96 12.81 9.44 14.97
C PHE A 96 13.75 8.34 14.49
N GLU A 97 15.00 8.36 14.95
CA GLU A 97 15.98 7.32 14.62
C GLU A 97 15.48 5.96 15.15
N ASN A 98 15.50 4.96 14.28
CA ASN A 98 15.07 3.60 14.56
C ASN A 98 16.27 2.66 14.42
N ASP A 99 16.53 1.85 15.44
CA ASP A 99 17.60 0.85 15.45
C ASP A 99 17.08 -0.57 15.20
N GLN A 100 15.77 -0.73 14.93
CA GLN A 100 15.13 -2.03 14.71
C GLN A 100 15.03 -2.34 13.22
N TRP A 101 16.18 -2.61 12.61
CA TRP A 101 16.31 -2.95 11.19
C TRP A 101 17.58 -3.76 10.93
N GLU A 102 17.63 -4.40 9.76
CA GLU A 102 18.83 -5.06 9.22
C GLU A 102 19.03 -4.67 7.75
N TYR A 103 20.28 -4.63 7.29
CA TYR A 103 20.59 -4.43 5.88
C TYR A 103 20.95 -5.77 5.24
N GLU A 104 20.32 -6.08 4.10
CA GLU A 104 20.59 -7.25 3.30
C GLU A 104 21.32 -6.86 2.01
N GLU A 105 22.64 -7.04 2.02
CA GLU A 105 23.55 -6.65 0.95
C GLU A 105 23.17 -7.28 -0.41
N GLN A 106 22.77 -8.56 -0.39
CA GLN A 106 22.44 -9.35 -1.59
C GLN A 106 21.34 -8.71 -2.46
N ILE A 107 20.42 -7.99 -1.83
CA ILE A 107 19.28 -7.35 -2.50
C ILE A 107 19.28 -5.82 -2.32
N ASN A 108 20.34 -5.26 -1.73
CA ASN A 108 20.49 -3.85 -1.42
C ASN A 108 19.24 -3.26 -0.73
N THR A 109 18.78 -3.90 0.36
CA THR A 109 17.51 -3.58 1.00
C THR A 109 17.65 -3.52 2.51
N VAL A 110 17.08 -2.49 3.13
CA VAL A 110 16.89 -2.37 4.57
C VAL A 110 15.56 -3.01 4.95
N LYS A 111 15.56 -3.97 5.86
CA LYS A 111 14.37 -4.63 6.41
C LYS A 111 14.10 -4.12 7.82
N LEU A 112 12.84 -3.83 8.13
CA LEU A 112 12.41 -3.42 9.45
C LEU A 112 11.99 -4.66 10.25
N PHE A 113 12.39 -4.76 11.52
CA PHE A 113 11.96 -5.87 12.38
C PHE A 113 10.49 -5.76 12.79
N GLN A 114 9.95 -4.54 12.77
CA GLN A 114 8.56 -4.26 13.04
C GLN A 114 7.99 -3.37 11.94
N THR A 115 6.83 -3.76 11.42
CA THR A 115 6.06 -2.93 10.51
C THR A 115 5.62 -1.64 11.22
N PRO A 116 5.98 -0.46 10.69
CA PRO A 116 5.54 0.83 11.23
C PRO A 116 4.01 0.98 11.14
N PRO A 117 3.41 1.85 11.98
CA PRO A 117 2.01 2.23 11.83
C PRO A 117 1.67 2.71 10.41
N GLU A 118 0.42 2.50 9.99
CA GLU A 118 -0.06 2.99 8.70
C GLU A 118 0.12 4.51 8.59
N GLY A 119 0.61 4.97 7.42
CA GLY A 119 0.89 6.39 7.19
C GLY A 119 2.25 6.89 7.67
N SER A 120 3.06 6.06 8.34
CA SER A 120 4.39 6.44 8.82
C SER A 120 5.35 6.74 7.67
N LEU A 121 6.19 7.76 7.84
CA LEU A 121 7.28 8.08 6.92
C LEU A 121 8.53 7.28 7.32
N VAL A 122 8.98 6.39 6.43
CA VAL A 122 10.23 5.64 6.62
C VAL A 122 11.32 6.18 5.70
N GLU A 123 12.46 6.55 6.27
CA GLU A 123 13.59 7.15 5.55
C GLU A 123 14.88 6.40 5.88
N ALA A 124 15.69 6.11 4.86
CA ALA A 124 17.04 5.58 5.03
C ALA A 124 18.06 6.54 4.44
N ILE A 125 19.03 6.96 5.26
CA ILE A 125 20.17 7.78 4.83
C ILE A 125 21.44 6.96 4.93
N TYR A 126 22.34 7.14 3.97
CA TYR A 126 23.59 6.39 3.87
C TYR A 126 24.59 7.12 2.97
N VAL A 127 25.86 6.79 3.13
CA VAL A 127 26.93 7.20 2.21
C VAL A 127 27.01 6.15 1.09
N LYS A 128 26.98 6.59 -0.16
CA LYS A 128 27.18 5.72 -1.32
C LYS A 128 28.61 5.16 -1.32
N ALA A 129 28.76 3.84 -1.48
CA ALA A 129 30.06 3.21 -1.68
C ALA A 129 30.67 3.65 -3.04
N LEU A 130 31.98 3.88 -3.05
CA LEU A 130 32.70 4.15 -4.29
C LEU A 130 32.83 2.84 -5.08
N GLU A 131 32.52 2.87 -6.37
CA GLU A 131 32.84 1.77 -7.28
C GLU A 131 34.37 1.81 -7.50
N GLU A 132 35.08 0.76 -7.11
CA GLU A 132 36.48 0.59 -7.50
C GLU A 132 36.53 0.25 -9.00
N GLU A 133 37.20 1.10 -9.79
CA GLU A 133 37.44 0.91 -11.23
C GLU A 133 38.40 -0.24 -11.54
#